data_AF-A0A9X9F0W1-F1
#
_entry.id   AF-A0A9X9F0W1-F1
#
_cell.length_a   1.000
_cell.length_b   1.000
_cell.length_c   1.000
_cell.angle_alpha   90.00
_cell.angle_beta   90.00
_cell.angle_gamma   90.00
#
_symmetry.space_group_name_H-M   'P 1'
#
loop_
_entity.id
_entity.type
_entity.pdbx_description
1 polymer ?
#
loop_
_entity_poly.entity_id
_entity_poly.type
_entity_poly.pdbx_seq_one_letter_code
_entity_poly.pdbx_strand_id
1 'polypeptide(L)'
;YKAYGWQVIRVEDGNDIEAIAKAIEEAKADEKRPTLIEVRTTIGFGSPNKSGKSASHGSPLGVEETKLTKEAYAWTAEQDFHVAEEVYDNFRKTVQDVGETAQAEWNTMLGEYAQ
;
A
#
# COMPACT_ATOMS: atom_id res chain seq x y z
N TYR A 1 -15.34 -1.27 16.79
CA TYR A 1 -14.51 -0.06 16.64
C TYR A 1 -15.22 1.22 17.02
N LYS A 2 -16.32 1.63 16.37
CA LYS A 2 -17.07 2.84 16.77
C LYS A 2 -17.46 2.85 18.26
N ALA A 3 -17.84 1.71 18.83
CA ALA A 3 -18.13 1.56 20.26
C ALA A 3 -16.95 1.92 21.20
N TYR A 4 -15.70 1.81 20.73
CA TYR A 4 -14.49 2.23 21.45
C TYR A 4 -14.15 3.71 21.24
N GLY A 5 -14.95 4.46 20.48
CA GLY A 5 -14.69 5.86 20.17
C GLY A 5 -13.77 6.10 18.97
N TRP A 6 -13.48 5.09 18.15
CA TRP A 6 -12.65 5.22 16.95
C TRP A 6 -13.42 5.88 15.79
N GLN A 7 -12.73 6.66 14.95
CA GLN A 7 -13.19 6.92 13.59
C GLN A 7 -13.10 5.61 12.80
N VAL A 8 -14.13 5.31 12.01
CA VAL A 8 -14.15 4.12 11.16
C VAL A 8 -14.53 4.55 9.76
N ILE A 9 -13.59 4.36 8.83
CA ILE A 9 -13.73 4.65 7.40
C ILE A 9 -13.73 3.32 6.66
N ARG A 10 -14.47 3.24 5.57
CA ARG A 10 -14.54 2.03 4.75
C ARG A 10 -14.21 2.36 3.31
N VAL A 11 -13.30 1.60 2.73
CA VAL A 11 -12.96 1.63 1.31
C VAL A 11 -13.47 0.33 0.69
N GLU A 12 -14.47 0.46 -0.19
CA GLU A 12 -15.18 -0.70 -0.77
C GLU A 12 -14.37 -1.43 -1.84
N ASP A 13 -13.48 -0.73 -2.55
CA ASP A 13 -12.56 -1.30 -3.51
C ASP A 13 -11.12 -1.05 -3.09
N GLY A 14 -10.43 -2.08 -2.62
CA GLY A 14 -9.05 -2.01 -2.20
C GLY A 14 -8.03 -1.88 -3.34
N ASN A 15 -8.45 -1.94 -4.60
CA ASN A 15 -7.60 -1.60 -5.75
C ASN A 15 -7.75 -0.12 -6.18
N ASP A 16 -8.69 0.63 -5.60
CA ASP A 16 -8.85 2.07 -5.84
C ASP A 16 -7.92 2.88 -4.93
N ILE A 17 -6.77 3.27 -5.48
CA ILE A 17 -5.75 4.05 -4.75
C ILE A 17 -6.21 5.46 -4.39
N GLU A 18 -7.15 6.06 -5.13
CA GLU A 18 -7.68 7.38 -4.79
C GLU A 18 -8.61 7.30 -3.59
N ALA A 19 -9.46 6.28 -3.53
CA ALA A 19 -10.35 6.05 -2.38
C ALA A 19 -9.53 5.79 -1.11
N ILE A 20 -8.44 5.05 -1.21
CA ILE A 20 -7.50 4.82 -0.11
C ILE A 20 -6.83 6.14 0.31
N ALA A 21 -6.33 6.93 -0.63
CA ALA A 21 -5.70 8.22 -0.34
C ALA A 21 -6.68 9.17 0.39
N LYS A 22 -7.90 9.31 -0.12
CA LYS A 22 -8.97 10.12 0.50
C LYS A 22 -9.28 9.65 1.92
N ALA A 23 -9.34 8.34 2.16
CA ALA A 23 -9.57 7.78 3.50
C ALA A 23 -8.42 8.09 4.47
N ILE A 24 -7.17 8.07 4.01
CA ILE A 24 -5.99 8.43 4.83
C ILE A 24 -5.99 9.94 5.12
N GLU A 25 -6.33 10.79 4.16
CA GLU A 25 -6.48 12.24 4.38
C GLU A 25 -7.57 12.55 5.41
N GLU A 26 -8.74 11.92 5.29
CA GLU A 26 -9.83 12.05 6.27
C GLU A 26 -9.40 11.55 7.66
N ALA A 27 -8.62 10.47 7.73
CA ALA A 27 -8.09 9.94 8.97
C ALA A 27 -7.10 10.92 9.65
N LYS A 28 -6.20 11.53 8.88
CA LYS A 28 -5.23 12.50 9.39
C LYS A 28 -5.89 13.80 9.87
N ALA A 29 -7.05 14.15 9.31
CA ALA A 29 -7.81 15.34 9.72
C ALA A 29 -8.55 15.16 11.06
N ASP A 30 -8.72 13.93 11.55
CA ASP A 30 -9.30 13.67 12.87
C ASP A 30 -8.22 13.61 13.96
N GLU A 31 -8.02 14.74 14.63
CA GLU A 31 -7.01 14.86 15.69
C GLU A 31 -7.48 14.31 17.06
N LYS A 32 -8.74 13.86 17.18
CA LYS A 32 -9.36 13.50 18.46
C LYS A 32 -9.54 12.00 18.66
N ARG A 33 -9.57 11.22 17.58
CA ARG A 33 -9.86 9.78 17.62
C ARG A 33 -8.79 9.01 16.86
N PRO A 34 -8.41 7.81 17.33
CA PRO A 34 -7.73 6.87 16.45
C PRO A 34 -8.66 6.40 15.34
N THR A 35 -8.09 6.07 14.18
CA THR A 35 -8.85 5.70 12.98
C THR A 35 -8.58 4.26 12.55
N LEU A 36 -9.65 3.53 12.27
CA LEU A 36 -9.60 2.25 11.55
C LEU A 36 -10.14 2.48 10.14
N ILE A 37 -9.33 2.16 9.12
CA ILE A 37 -9.78 2.12 7.73
C ILE A 37 -9.98 0.65 7.33
N GLU A 38 -11.22 0.22 7.14
CA GLU A 38 -11.52 -1.10 6.59
C GLU A 38 -11.41 -1.06 5.06
N VAL A 39 -10.30 -1.57 4.52
CA VAL A 39 -10.09 -1.69 3.07
C VAL A 39 -10.48 -3.09 2.62
N ARG A 40 -11.47 -3.18 1.74
CA ARG A 40 -11.95 -4.46 1.22
C ARG A 40 -11.10 -4.92 0.04
N THR A 41 -10.37 -6.01 0.23
CA THR A 41 -9.50 -6.59 -0.80
C THR A 41 -9.90 -8.02 -1.13
N THR A 42 -9.41 -8.51 -2.26
CA THR A 42 -9.42 -9.94 -2.60
C THR A 42 -8.03 -10.51 -2.33
N ILE A 43 -7.91 -11.43 -1.36
CA ILE A 43 -6.63 -12.12 -1.11
C ILE A 43 -6.21 -12.91 -2.36
N GLY A 44 -4.92 -12.85 -2.71
CA GLY A 44 -4.41 -13.50 -3.91
C GLY A 44 -5.05 -13.00 -5.21
N PHE A 45 -5.48 -11.73 -5.26
CA PHE A 45 -5.96 -11.07 -6.48
C PHE A 45 -5.06 -11.39 -7.68
N GLY A 46 -5.63 -11.47 -8.88
CA GLY A 46 -4.91 -11.87 -10.11
C GLY A 46 -4.78 -13.38 -10.32
N SER A 47 -4.63 -14.20 -9.26
CA SER A 47 -4.58 -15.66 -9.42
C SER A 47 -5.95 -16.21 -9.84
N PRO A 48 -6.11 -16.77 -11.05
CA PRO A 48 -7.43 -17.19 -11.52
C PRO A 48 -8.01 -18.33 -10.67
N ASN A 49 -7.17 -19.21 -10.14
CA ASN A 49 -7.64 -20.39 -9.43
C ASN A 49 -7.61 -20.22 -7.90
N LYS A 50 -6.78 -19.32 -7.35
CA LYS A 50 -6.58 -19.17 -5.89
C LYS A 50 -7.05 -17.83 -5.32
N SER A 51 -7.40 -16.84 -6.14
CA SER A 51 -7.97 -15.57 -5.63
C SER A 51 -9.22 -15.80 -4.78
N GLY A 52 -9.33 -15.07 -3.67
CA GLY A 52 -10.45 -15.15 -2.74
C GLY A 52 -10.49 -16.42 -1.88
N LYS A 53 -9.46 -17.28 -1.92
CA LYS A 53 -9.43 -18.58 -1.23
C LYS A 53 -8.26 -18.66 -0.25
N SER A 54 -8.41 -19.46 0.81
CA SER A 54 -7.33 -19.74 1.77
C SER A 54 -6.09 -20.38 1.14
N ALA A 55 -6.24 -21.02 -0.03
CA ALA A 55 -5.14 -21.61 -0.79
C ALA A 55 -4.08 -20.58 -1.25
N SER A 56 -4.41 -19.28 -1.29
CA SER A 56 -3.43 -18.21 -1.58
C SER A 56 -2.73 -17.66 -0.33
N HIS A 57 -3.07 -18.13 0.87
CA HIS A 57 -2.59 -17.53 2.13
C HIS A 57 -1.20 -18.04 2.55
N GLY A 58 -1.01 -19.36 2.60
CA GLY A 58 0.10 -19.97 3.34
C GLY A 58 1.08 -20.80 2.52
N SER A 59 0.98 -20.80 1.19
CA SER A 59 1.82 -21.62 0.33
C SER A 59 2.12 -20.94 -1.01
N PRO A 60 3.25 -21.26 -1.67
CA PRO A 60 3.53 -20.78 -3.02
C PRO A 60 2.37 -21.03 -3.99
N LEU A 61 2.18 -20.13 -4.97
CA LEU A 61 1.18 -20.31 -6.01
C LEU A 61 1.47 -21.54 -6.88
N GLY A 62 2.75 -21.78 -7.18
CA GLY A 62 3.22 -22.78 -8.13
C GLY A 62 3.50 -22.15 -9.50
N VAL A 63 4.39 -22.75 -10.29
CA VAL A 63 4.94 -22.16 -11.53
C VAL A 63 3.83 -21.75 -12.51
N GLU A 64 2.87 -22.64 -12.78
CA GLU A 64 1.80 -22.37 -13.74
C GLU A 64 0.83 -21.30 -13.23
N GLU A 65 0.47 -21.34 -11.95
CA GLU A 65 -0.42 -20.33 -11.36
C GLU A 65 0.24 -18.94 -11.32
N THR A 66 1.56 -18.88 -11.10
CA THR A 66 2.34 -17.63 -11.17
C THR A 66 2.31 -17.05 -12.58
N LYS A 67 2.46 -17.86 -13.64
CA LYS A 67 2.38 -17.39 -15.04
C LYS A 67 1.00 -16.80 -15.35
N LEU A 68 -0.07 -17.51 -14.97
CA LEU A 68 -1.44 -17.03 -15.15
C LEU A 68 -1.72 -15.75 -14.35
N THR A 69 -1.12 -15.62 -13.16
CA THR A 69 -1.24 -14.40 -12.35
C THR A 69 -0.53 -13.22 -13.02
N LYS A 70 0.67 -13.43 -13.59
CA LYS A 70 1.37 -12.40 -14.39
C LYS A 70 0.52 -11.98 -15.59
N GLU A 71 -0.08 -12.94 -16.31
CA GLU A 71 -0.98 -12.66 -17.43
C GLU A 71 -2.21 -11.84 -17.00
N ALA A 72 -2.84 -12.16 -15.86
CA ALA A 72 -3.96 -11.40 -15.32
C ALA A 72 -3.61 -9.94 -14.97
N TYR A 73 -2.34 -9.65 -14.70
CA TYR A 73 -1.82 -8.29 -14.50
C TYR A 73 -1.36 -7.60 -15.79
N ALA A 74 -1.49 -8.27 -16.93
CA ALA A 74 -0.85 -7.87 -18.19
C ALA A 74 0.68 -7.67 -18.03
N TRP A 75 1.29 -8.41 -17.11
CA TRP A 75 2.72 -8.32 -16.80
C TRP A 75 3.53 -9.17 -17.77
N THR A 76 4.34 -8.53 -18.61
CA THR A 76 5.02 -9.15 -19.76
C THR A 76 6.44 -9.61 -19.48
N ALA A 77 7.04 -9.23 -18.35
CA ALA A 77 8.43 -9.60 -18.08
C ALA A 77 8.57 -11.11 -17.81
N GLU A 78 9.41 -11.75 -18.62
CA GLU A 78 9.65 -13.19 -18.55
C GLU A 78 10.53 -13.59 -17.36
N GLN A 79 11.54 -12.76 -17.06
CA GLN A 79 12.48 -13.02 -15.98
C GLN A 79 11.82 -12.78 -14.62
N ASP A 80 12.08 -13.70 -13.69
CA ASP A 80 11.69 -13.49 -12.30
C ASP A 80 12.51 -12.35 -11.68
N PHE A 81 11.94 -11.69 -10.67
CA PHE A 81 12.54 -10.53 -10.00
C PHE A 81 12.81 -9.32 -10.91
N HIS A 82 12.07 -9.18 -12.01
CA HIS A 82 12.11 -7.98 -12.84
C HIS A 82 11.53 -6.76 -12.12
N VAL A 83 12.25 -5.63 -12.20
CA VAL A 83 11.79 -4.30 -11.78
C VAL A 83 12.13 -3.33 -12.91
N ALA A 84 11.15 -2.59 -13.40
CA ALA A 84 11.36 -1.55 -14.40
C ALA A 84 11.98 -0.30 -13.76
N GLU A 85 12.86 0.41 -14.48
CA GLU A 85 13.55 1.60 -13.93
C GLU A 85 12.57 2.68 -13.46
N GLU A 86 11.44 2.85 -14.16
CA GLU A 86 10.40 3.81 -13.78
C GLU A 86 9.81 3.53 -12.39
N VAL A 87 9.82 2.28 -11.93
CA VAL A 87 9.39 1.93 -10.57
C VAL A 87 10.42 2.44 -9.56
N TYR A 88 11.73 2.26 -9.81
CA TYR A 88 12.76 2.84 -8.96
C TYR A 88 12.69 4.36 -8.93
N ASP A 89 12.51 5.00 -10.08
CA ASP A 89 12.35 6.44 -10.19
C ASP A 89 11.13 6.95 -9.42
N ASN A 90 10.00 6.24 -9.49
CA ASN A 90 8.80 6.58 -8.75
C ASN A 90 9.09 6.54 -7.23
N PHE A 91 9.65 5.45 -6.71
CA PHE A 91 9.97 5.34 -5.29
C PHE A 91 11.05 6.32 -4.82
N ARG A 92 12.06 6.61 -5.65
CA ARG A 92 13.07 7.63 -5.35
C ARG A 92 12.41 8.99 -5.12
N LYS A 93 11.56 9.41 -6.07
CA LYS A 93 10.86 10.70 -6.01
C LYS A 93 9.83 10.78 -4.89
N THR A 94 9.02 9.75 -4.68
CA THR A 94 7.87 9.83 -3.75
C THR A 94 8.20 9.40 -2.32
N VAL A 95 9.32 8.72 -2.10
CA VAL A 95 9.72 8.21 -0.77
C VAL A 95 11.08 8.75 -0.34
N GLN A 96 12.14 8.50 -1.12
CA GLN A 96 13.50 8.85 -0.71
C GLN A 96 13.68 10.36 -0.61
N ASP A 97 13.40 11.09 -1.70
CA ASP A 97 13.61 12.54 -1.75
C ASP A 97 12.71 13.27 -0.74
N VAL A 98 11.46 12.83 -0.59
CA VAL A 98 10.50 13.36 0.40
C VAL A 98 10.99 13.13 1.84
N GLY A 99 11.47 11.91 2.14
CA GLY A 99 11.97 11.55 3.46
C GLY A 99 13.25 12.28 3.84
N GLU A 100 14.19 12.39 2.91
CA GLU A 100 15.45 13.13 3.12
C GLU A 100 15.17 14.61 3.39
N THR A 101 14.26 15.22 2.62
CA THR A 101 13.84 16.61 2.83
C THR A 101 13.21 16.79 4.22
N ALA A 102 12.21 15.98 4.57
CA ALA A 102 11.51 16.07 5.85
C ALA A 102 12.45 15.85 7.05
N GLN A 103 13.41 14.92 6.94
CA GLN A 103 14.40 14.67 7.98
C GLN A 103 15.39 15.84 8.13
N ALA A 104 15.84 16.42 7.01
CA ALA A 104 16.73 17.58 7.05
C ALA A 104 16.05 18.78 7.73
N GLU A 105 14.80 19.07 7.38
CA GLU A 105 13.98 20.10 8.02
C GLU A 105 13.80 19.85 9.52
N TRP A 106 13.49 18.61 9.89
CA TRP A 106 13.32 18.23 11.29
C TRP A 106 14.63 18.37 12.09
N ASN A 107 15.77 17.99 11.52
CA ASN A 107 17.07 18.13 12.18
C ASN A 107 17.43 19.60 12.43
N THR A 108 17.14 20.49 11.48
CA THR A 108 17.31 21.94 11.67
C THR A 108 16.43 22.44 12.82
N MET A 109 15.13 22.10 12.81
CA MET A 109 14.20 22.46 13.88
C MET A 109 14.66 21.93 15.25
N LEU A 110 15.19 20.71 15.31
CA LEU A 110 15.73 20.13 16.54
C LEU A 110 16.96 20.91 17.04
N GLY A 111 17.85 21.30 16.13
CA GLY A 111 19.02 22.11 16.45
C GLY A 111 18.66 23.48 17.02
N GLU A 112 17.59 24.11 16.51
CA GLU A 112 17.05 25.37 17.05
C GLU A 112 16.42 25.19 18.42
N TYR A 113 15.68 24.10 18.64
CA TYR A 113 15.07 23.78 19.94
C TYR A 113 16.11 23.54 21.05
N ALA A 114 17.29 23.05 20.70
CA ALA A 114 18.35 22.69 21.67
C ALA A 114 19.21 23.88 22.14
N GLN A 115 18.96 25.10 21.67
CA GLN A 115 19.66 26.33 22.08
C GLN A 115 18.97 27.00 23.27
#